data_AF-A0A2D8UN31-F1
#
_entry.id   AF-A0A2D8UN31-F1
#
_cell.length_a   1.000
_cell.length_b   1.000
_cell.length_c   1.000
_cell.angle_alpha   90.00
_cell.angle_beta   90.00
_cell.angle_gamma   90.00
#
_symmetry.space_group_name_H-M   'P 1'
#
loop_
_entity.id
_entity.type
_entity.pdbx_description
1 polymer ?
#
loop_
_entity_poly.entity_id
_entity_poly.type
_entity_poly.pdbx_seq_one_letter_code
_entity_poly.pdbx_strand_id
1 'polypeptide(L)'
;MTDFLFGCKNLYSLGIHPFDFSKSDSDEYKAIIELGKEIIQDIGLQSFAEFIIEYQYRVGIWSSFITLEFGKPDQNEILQISGTKTILSACLEKIEQNEINELPSDIIENKNNWITKIKTCYNTGYK
;
A
#
# COMPACT_ATOMS: atom_id res chain seq x y z
N MET A 1 6.12 -14.57 2.06
CA MET A 1 6.95 -13.35 2.33
C MET A 1 7.82 -12.99 1.13
N THR A 2 8.72 -13.87 0.68
CA THR A 2 9.60 -13.63 -0.48
C THR A 2 8.84 -13.44 -1.79
N ASP A 3 7.75 -14.18 -1.99
CA ASP A 3 6.92 -14.08 -3.20
C ASP A 3 6.29 -12.70 -3.37
N PHE A 4 5.91 -12.05 -2.26
CA PHE A 4 5.38 -10.69 -2.30
C PHE A 4 6.44 -9.69 -2.76
N LEU A 5 7.67 -9.81 -2.23
CA LEU A 5 8.80 -8.98 -2.65
C LEU A 5 9.10 -9.16 -4.15
N PHE A 6 9.12 -10.40 -4.63
CA PHE A 6 9.31 -10.69 -6.05
C PHE A 6 8.16 -10.19 -6.92
N GLY A 7 6.91 -10.32 -6.45
CA GLY A 7 5.73 -9.78 -7.11
C GLY A 7 5.80 -8.26 -7.26
N CYS A 8 6.12 -7.53 -6.20
CA CYS A 8 6.32 -6.07 -6.26
C CYS A 8 7.43 -5.67 -7.22
N LYS A 9 8.53 -6.44 -7.27
CA LYS A 9 9.62 -6.22 -8.22
C LYS A 9 9.17 -6.47 -9.67
N ASN A 10 8.38 -7.52 -9.92
CA ASN A 10 7.82 -7.80 -11.24
C ASN A 10 6.92 -6.65 -11.71
N LEU A 11 6.03 -6.17 -10.85
CA LEU A 11 5.15 -5.03 -11.15
C LEU A 11 5.93 -3.76 -11.46
N TYR A 12 7.05 -3.52 -10.77
CA TYR A 12 7.95 -2.43 -11.13
C TYR A 12 8.48 -2.56 -12.55
N SER A 13 8.96 -3.75 -12.92
CA SER A 13 9.44 -4.03 -14.28
C SER A 13 8.35 -3.89 -15.35
N LEU A 14 7.10 -4.20 -15.01
CA LEU A 14 5.93 -4.03 -15.88
C LEU A 14 5.36 -2.60 -15.87
N GLY A 15 5.91 -1.69 -15.06
CA GLY A 15 5.40 -0.33 -14.90
C GLY A 15 3.97 -0.29 -14.35
N ILE A 16 3.58 -1.26 -13.51
CA ILE A 16 2.25 -1.33 -12.89
C ILE A 16 2.34 -0.68 -11.51
N HIS A 17 1.52 0.35 -11.31
CA HIS A 17 1.40 1.08 -10.06
C HIS A 17 0.11 0.72 -9.33
N PRO A 18 0.03 0.74 -7.99
CA PRO A 18 -1.24 0.51 -7.30
C PRO A 18 -2.32 1.54 -7.68
N PHE A 19 -1.95 2.76 -8.06
CA PHE A 19 -2.89 3.78 -8.52
C PHE A 19 -3.10 3.77 -10.05
N ASP A 20 -2.56 2.78 -10.77
CA ASP A 20 -2.84 2.54 -12.18
C ASP A 20 -4.12 1.69 -12.30
N PHE A 21 -5.26 2.30 -11.97
CA PHE A 21 -6.53 1.59 -11.91
C PHE A 21 -6.99 1.05 -13.28
N SER A 22 -6.44 1.58 -14.38
CA SER A 22 -6.65 1.04 -15.73
C SER A 22 -6.16 -0.41 -15.86
N LYS A 23 -5.19 -0.80 -15.03
CA LYS A 23 -4.61 -2.15 -14.98
C LYS A 23 -5.13 -3.00 -13.83
N SER A 24 -6.12 -2.53 -13.07
CA SER A 24 -6.68 -3.27 -11.94
C SER A 24 -7.27 -4.64 -12.34
N ASP A 25 -7.61 -4.79 -13.62
CA ASP A 25 -8.11 -6.05 -14.17
C ASP A 25 -7.03 -7.05 -14.62
N SER A 26 -5.75 -6.63 -14.67
CA SER A 26 -4.64 -7.51 -15.03
C SER A 26 -4.40 -8.59 -13.98
N ASP A 27 -3.90 -9.74 -14.44
CA ASP A 27 -3.61 -10.89 -13.58
C ASP A 27 -2.53 -10.53 -12.55
N GLU A 28 -1.51 -9.77 -12.93
CA GLU A 28 -0.43 -9.37 -12.02
C GLU A 28 -0.91 -8.41 -10.93
N TYR A 29 -1.79 -7.47 -11.25
CA TYR A 29 -2.39 -6.58 -10.26
C TYR A 29 -3.27 -7.38 -9.29
N LYS A 30 -4.15 -8.25 -9.80
CA LYS A 30 -5.02 -9.08 -8.95
C LYS A 30 -4.20 -10.01 -8.05
N ALA A 31 -3.19 -10.66 -8.61
CA ALA A 31 -2.34 -11.61 -7.89
C ALA A 31 -1.60 -10.96 -6.71
N ILE A 32 -1.06 -9.74 -6.86
CA ILE A 32 -0.37 -9.08 -5.75
C ILE A 32 -1.33 -8.66 -4.63
N ILE A 33 -2.55 -8.27 -4.98
CA ILE A 33 -3.58 -7.91 -4.00
C ILE A 33 -4.02 -9.14 -3.21
N GLU A 34 -4.33 -10.24 -3.88
CA GLU A 34 -4.73 -11.49 -3.21
C GLU A 34 -3.60 -12.03 -2.34
N LEU A 35 -2.37 -12.06 -2.85
CA LEU A 35 -1.21 -12.46 -2.05
C LEU A 35 -1.02 -11.58 -0.81
N GLY A 36 -1.20 -10.26 -0.92
CA GLY A 36 -1.15 -9.36 0.22
C GLY A 36 -2.23 -9.66 1.27
N LYS A 37 -3.47 -9.92 0.83
CA LYS A 37 -4.57 -10.31 1.73
C LYS A 37 -4.29 -11.65 2.41
N GLU A 38 -3.81 -12.65 1.68
CA GLU A 38 -3.45 -13.95 2.21
C GLU A 38 -2.35 -13.83 3.28
N ILE A 39 -1.32 -13.02 3.03
CA ILE A 39 -0.27 -12.78 4.03
C ILE A 39 -0.86 -12.08 5.27
N ILE A 40 -1.70 -11.06 5.10
CA ILE A 40 -2.36 -10.40 6.24
C ILE A 40 -3.18 -11.42 7.06
N GLN A 41 -3.87 -12.35 6.40
CA GLN A 41 -4.64 -13.40 7.09
C GLN A 41 -3.74 -14.40 7.83
N ASP A 42 -2.59 -14.73 7.26
CA ASP A 42 -1.65 -15.72 7.82
C ASP A 42 -0.82 -15.18 8.98
N ILE A 43 -0.21 -13.99 8.82
CA ILE A 43 0.73 -13.43 9.80
C ILE A 43 0.20 -12.20 10.55
N GLY A 44 -0.97 -11.70 10.16
CA GLY A 44 -1.59 -10.52 10.77
C GLY A 44 -1.14 -9.20 10.14
N LEU A 45 -1.95 -8.17 10.39
CA LEU A 45 -1.78 -6.83 9.81
C LEU A 45 -0.50 -6.14 10.28
N GLN A 46 -0.16 -6.25 11.57
CA GLN A 46 1.06 -5.64 12.12
C GLN A 46 2.31 -6.15 11.41
N SER A 47 2.47 -7.47 11.29
CA SER A 47 3.62 -8.06 10.62
C SER A 47 3.65 -7.75 9.13
N PHE A 48 2.50 -7.65 8.46
CA PHE A 48 2.46 -7.19 7.08
C PHE A 48 2.84 -5.71 6.94
N ALA A 49 2.42 -4.85 7.86
CA ALA A 49 2.74 -3.42 7.85
C ALA A 49 4.25 -3.15 8.01
N GLU A 50 5.03 -4.10 8.52
CA GLU A 50 6.50 -3.98 8.53
C GLU A 50 7.10 -3.85 7.12
N PHE A 51 6.42 -4.32 6.07
CA PHE A 51 6.87 -4.10 4.69
C PHE A 51 6.88 -2.62 4.26
N ILE A 52 6.25 -1.71 5.01
CA ILE A 52 6.25 -0.26 4.72
C ILE A 52 7.66 0.32 4.88
N ILE A 53 8.39 -0.16 5.90
CA ILE A 53 9.73 0.31 6.25
C ILE A 53 10.82 -0.32 5.39
N GLU A 54 10.47 -1.28 4.53
CA GLU A 54 11.41 -1.87 3.59
C GLU A 54 12.02 -0.81 2.66
N TYR A 55 13.32 -0.99 2.41
CA TYR A 55 14.12 -0.06 1.61
C TYR A 55 13.66 -0.01 0.15
N GLN A 56 13.07 -1.09 -0.34
CA GLN A 56 12.59 -1.18 -1.72
C GLN A 56 11.32 -0.36 -1.89
N TYR A 57 11.44 0.78 -2.58
CA TYR A 57 10.37 1.75 -2.78
C TYR A 57 9.03 1.13 -3.19
N ARG A 58 9.02 0.27 -4.23
CA ARG A 58 7.77 -0.34 -4.73
C ARG A 58 7.14 -1.34 -3.77
N VAL A 59 7.94 -2.05 -2.97
CA VAL A 59 7.41 -2.93 -1.92
C VAL A 59 6.63 -2.09 -0.92
N GLY A 60 7.22 -0.99 -0.46
CA GLY A 60 6.59 -0.12 0.52
C GLY A 60 5.34 0.60 0.00
N ILE A 61 5.30 0.96 -1.29
CA ILE A 61 4.09 1.56 -1.89
C ILE A 61 2.95 0.54 -2.00
N TRP A 62 3.23 -0.67 -2.50
CA TRP A 62 2.23 -1.73 -2.61
C TRP A 62 1.74 -2.21 -1.24
N SER A 63 2.64 -2.43 -0.28
CA SER A 63 2.26 -2.83 1.08
C SER A 63 1.42 -1.74 1.75
N SER A 64 1.76 -0.46 1.60
CA SER A 64 0.98 0.65 2.15
C SER A 64 -0.42 0.71 1.54
N PHE A 65 -0.53 0.57 0.22
CA PHE A 65 -1.82 0.53 -0.47
C PHE A 65 -2.69 -0.62 0.04
N ILE A 66 -2.14 -1.83 0.09
CA ILE A 66 -2.87 -3.03 0.51
C ILE A 66 -3.29 -2.94 1.99
N THR A 67 -2.38 -2.48 2.85
CA THR A 67 -2.62 -2.29 4.29
C THR A 67 -3.81 -1.36 4.52
N LEU A 68 -3.89 -0.24 3.81
CA LEU A 68 -4.95 0.74 4.01
C LEU A 68 -6.28 0.35 3.34
N GLU A 69 -6.26 -0.19 2.13
CA GLU A 69 -7.49 -0.50 1.39
C GLU A 69 -8.15 -1.81 1.89
N PHE A 70 -7.34 -2.81 2.21
CA PHE A 70 -7.82 -4.16 2.55
C PHE A 70 -7.56 -4.56 4.00
N GLY A 71 -6.44 -4.12 4.57
CA GLY A 71 -6.13 -4.37 5.98
C GLY A 71 -6.97 -3.52 6.93
N LYS A 72 -7.25 -2.27 6.55
CA LYS A 72 -8.07 -1.29 7.30
C LYS A 72 -7.69 -1.25 8.80
N PRO A 73 -6.43 -0.91 9.12
CA PRO A 73 -5.97 -0.79 10.50
C PRO A 73 -6.86 0.17 11.30
N ASP A 74 -6.85 0.05 12.62
CA ASP A 74 -7.47 1.08 13.45
C ASP A 74 -6.68 2.39 13.29
N GLN A 75 -7.36 3.55 13.34
CA GLN A 75 -6.72 4.86 13.09
C GLN A 75 -5.55 5.10 14.05
N ASN A 76 -5.71 4.64 15.28
CA ASN A 76 -4.78 4.83 16.38
C ASN A 76 -3.85 3.62 16.59
N GLU A 77 -3.92 2.61 15.71
CA GLU A 77 -3.08 1.43 15.82
C GLU A 77 -1.61 1.79 15.56
N ILE A 78 -0.78 1.65 16.59
CA ILE A 78 0.66 1.95 16.52
C ILE A 78 1.37 0.87 15.70
N LEU A 79 2.19 1.29 14.75
CA LEU A 79 3.12 0.40 14.04
C LEU A 79 4.24 0.01 15.00
N GLN A 80 4.26 -1.25 15.45
CA GLN A 80 5.12 -1.71 16.54
C GLN A 80 6.61 -1.40 16.30
N ILE A 81 7.11 -1.66 15.09
CA ILE A 81 8.53 -1.44 14.75
C ILE A 81 8.93 0.05 14.77
N SER A 82 7.98 0.96 14.57
CA SER A 82 8.24 2.42 14.66
C SER A 82 8.12 2.94 16.09
N GLY A 83 7.30 2.29 16.93
CA GLY A 83 7.03 2.68 18.33
C GLY A 83 6.34 4.03 18.54
N THR A 84 6.11 4.80 17.47
CA THR A 84 5.67 6.21 17.53
C THR A 84 4.66 6.57 16.46
N LYS A 85 4.75 5.99 15.26
CA LYS A 85 3.80 6.21 14.17
C LYS A 85 2.65 5.21 14.22
N THR A 86 1.47 5.63 13.79
CA THR A 86 0.39 4.69 13.51
C THR A 86 0.66 4.00 12.18
N ILE A 87 0.05 2.82 11.97
CA ILE A 87 0.10 2.15 10.66
C ILE A 87 -0.41 3.12 9.58
N LEU A 88 -1.51 3.83 9.86
CA LEU A 88 -2.10 4.82 8.97
C LEU A 88 -1.09 5.90 8.56
N SER A 89 -0.43 6.56 9.52
CA SER A 89 0.49 7.65 9.20
C SER A 89 1.74 7.14 8.45
N ALA A 90 2.26 5.97 8.82
CA ALA A 90 3.40 5.36 8.13
C ALA A 90 3.07 5.03 6.66
N CYS A 91 1.90 4.45 6.39
CA CYS A 91 1.46 4.16 5.02
C CYS A 91 1.26 5.43 4.20
N LEU A 92 0.59 6.44 4.76
CA LEU A 92 0.34 7.70 4.06
C LEU A 92 1.63 8.43 3.72
N GLU A 93 2.56 8.54 4.68
CA GLU A 93 3.87 9.13 4.43
C GLU A 93 4.62 8.40 3.30
N LYS A 94 4.53 7.07 3.24
CA LYS A 94 5.17 6.28 2.18
C LYS A 94 4.56 6.56 0.81
N ILE A 95 3.23 6.66 0.73
CA ILE A 95 2.49 6.91 -0.53
C ILE A 95 2.66 8.36 -1.03
N GLU A 96 2.76 9.31 -0.10
CA GLU A 96 2.94 10.74 -0.39
C GLU A 96 4.38 11.09 -0.79
N GLN A 97 5.34 10.18 -0.60
CA GLN A 97 6.71 10.38 -1.09
C GLN A 97 6.73 10.56 -2.61
N ASN A 98 7.69 11.40 -3.05
CA ASN A 98 7.96 11.59 -4.47
C ASN A 98 8.30 10.25 -5.13
N GLU A 99 7.80 10.07 -6.35
CA GLU A 99 8.08 8.90 -7.16
C GLU A 99 9.52 8.93 -7.66
N ILE A 100 10.17 7.76 -7.73
CA ILE A 100 11.52 7.65 -8.27
C ILE A 100 11.56 8.13 -9.73
N ASN A 101 10.52 7.78 -10.48
CA ASN A 101 10.30 8.21 -11.86
C ASN A 101 8.98 8.97 -11.92
N GLU A 102 8.91 10.01 -12.76
CA GLU A 102 7.66 10.72 -12.98
C GLU A 102 6.57 9.75 -13.46
N LEU A 103 5.43 9.78 -12.76
CA LEU A 103 4.27 8.99 -13.13
C LEU A 103 3.43 9.74 -14.16
N PRO A 104 2.72 9.02 -15.04
CA PRO A 104 1.63 9.58 -15.82
C PRO A 104 0.64 10.39 -14.97
N SER A 105 0.13 11.49 -15.52
CA SER A 105 -0.72 12.45 -14.80
C SER A 105 -2.01 11.83 -14.26
N ASP A 106 -2.58 10.87 -14.99
CA ASP A 106 -3.76 10.11 -14.59
C ASP A 106 -3.49 9.23 -13.36
N ILE A 107 -2.32 8.61 -13.26
CA ILE A 107 -1.92 7.83 -12.08
C ILE A 107 -1.70 8.75 -10.88
N ILE A 108 -1.13 9.95 -11.09
CA ILE A 108 -0.97 10.96 -10.04
C ILE A 108 -2.34 11.43 -9.52
N GLU A 109 -3.28 11.70 -10.43
CA GLU A 109 -4.64 12.09 -10.08
C GLU A 109 -5.35 10.98 -9.29
N ASN A 110 -5.27 9.73 -9.76
CA ASN A 110 -5.80 8.56 -9.05
C ASN A 110 -5.23 8.42 -7.64
N LYS A 111 -3.91 8.61 -7.48
CA LYS A 111 -3.23 8.60 -6.18
C LYS A 111 -3.81 9.66 -5.25
N ASN A 112 -3.92 10.90 -5.71
CA ASN A 112 -4.40 12.02 -4.91
C ASN A 112 -5.87 11.86 -4.50
N ASN A 113 -6.72 11.39 -5.42
CA ASN A 113 -8.11 11.06 -5.16
C ASN A 113 -8.23 9.95 -4.11
N TRP A 114 -7.41 8.90 -4.23
CA TRP A 114 -7.36 7.80 -3.27
C TRP A 114 -6.91 8.25 -1.88
N ILE A 115 -5.84 9.06 -1.78
CA ILE A 115 -5.36 9.61 -0.49
C ILE A 115 -6.46 10.41 0.20
N THR A 116 -7.16 11.25 -0.57
CA THR A 116 -8.27 12.07 -0.06
C THR A 116 -9.39 11.18 0.50
N LYS A 117 -9.81 10.17 -0.28
CA LYS A 117 -10.81 9.18 0.16
C LYS A 117 -10.40 8.52 1.48
N ILE A 118 -9.17 8.00 1.57
CA ILE A 118 -8.67 7.34 2.77
C ILE A 118 -8.69 8.29 3.96
N LYS A 119 -8.10 9.49 3.85
CA LYS A 119 -8.09 10.47 4.94
C LYS A 119 -9.51 10.81 5.41
N THR A 120 -10.46 10.98 4.48
CA THR A 120 -11.86 11.21 4.82
C THR A 120 -12.46 10.03 5.60
N CYS A 121 -12.28 8.79 5.13
CA CYS A 121 -12.81 7.61 5.79
C CYS A 121 -12.34 7.47 7.24
N TYR A 122 -11.06 7.71 7.50
CA TYR A 122 -10.51 7.66 8.86
C TYR A 122 -10.97 8.84 9.72
N ASN A 123 -11.08 10.06 9.17
CA ASN A 123 -11.54 11.23 9.92
C ASN A 123 -13.02 11.15 10.34
N THR A 124 -13.86 10.44 9.59
CA THR A 124 -15.28 10.30 9.91
C THR A 124 -15.60 9.10 10.81
N GLY A 125 -14.59 8.30 11.17
CA GLY A 125 -14.76 6.94 11.69
C GLY A 125 -15.29 6.01 10.60
N TYR A 126 -14.71 4.81 10.47
CA TYR A 126 -15.42 3.75 9.74
C TYR A 126 -16.72 3.48 10.49
N LYS A 127 -17.86 3.77 9.85
CA LYS A 127 -19.18 3.36 10.36
C LYS A 127 -19.35 1.85 10.24
#